data_AF-A0AAV3XJQ5-F1
#
_entry.id   AF-A0AAV3XJQ5-F1
#
_cell.length_a   1.000
_cell.length_b   1.000
_cell.length_c   1.000
_cell.angle_alpha   90.00
_cell.angle_beta   90.00
_cell.angle_gamma   90.00
#
_symmetry.space_group_name_H-M   'P 1'
#
loop_
_entity.id
_entity.type
_entity.pdbx_description
1 polymer ?
#
loop_
_entity_poly.entity_id
_entity_poly.type
_entity_poly.pdbx_seq_one_letter_code
_entity_poly.pdbx_strand_id
1 'polypeptide(L)'
;MWGKLKLQPYLQGNDPIILHGLSSRIKYVRLVRRCLNNKTRYYAQLVCEGKPFIKPKNQIGSGVVGLDVGPSTIAVVAEDAARLKLFAPELNPVEKQICRLQQKMERSPRANNPENYNPDFVDAKGKRKKGTVKKGCKKWNESKIYHSTRSAKANLERKLAAHRKSLHGRLVHEILKLGDTIKLEKLDYKA
;
A
#
# COMPACT_ATOMS: atom_id res chain seq x y z
N MET A 1 12.16 28.18 -16.19
CA MET A 1 11.56 27.02 -16.89
C MET A 1 12.52 25.83 -16.80
N TRP A 2 12.18 24.74 -16.11
CA TRP A 2 12.83 23.44 -16.38
C TRP A 2 12.51 23.10 -17.85
N GLY A 3 13.39 23.07 -18.85
CA GLY A 3 14.85 23.02 -18.89
C GLY A 3 15.27 21.87 -19.81
N LYS A 4 14.89 21.90 -21.10
CA LYS A 4 15.29 21.00 -22.23
C LYS A 4 15.42 19.47 -21.99
N LEU A 5 14.95 18.94 -20.85
CA LEU A 5 15.14 17.55 -20.44
C LEU A 5 14.32 16.61 -21.34
N LYS A 6 14.99 15.93 -22.26
CA LYS A 6 14.40 14.85 -23.06
C LYS A 6 14.80 13.51 -22.44
N LEU A 7 13.80 12.75 -21.98
CA LEU A 7 14.00 11.41 -21.42
C LEU A 7 13.38 10.39 -22.36
N GLN A 8 14.11 9.30 -22.63
CA GLN A 8 13.53 8.17 -23.33
C GLN A 8 12.68 7.35 -22.34
N PRO A 9 11.42 7.04 -22.66
CA PRO A 9 10.59 6.22 -21.81
C PRO A 9 11.10 4.78 -21.84
N TYR A 10 11.21 4.16 -20.67
CA TYR A 10 11.41 2.72 -20.58
C TYR A 10 10.07 2.01 -20.79
N LEU A 11 9.86 1.46 -21.98
CA LEU A 11 8.68 0.66 -22.34
C LEU A 11 9.14 -0.78 -22.61
N GLN A 12 8.59 -1.74 -21.87
CA GLN A 12 8.77 -3.15 -22.21
C GLN A 12 7.90 -3.46 -23.44
N GLY A 13 8.53 -3.94 -24.52
CA GLY A 13 7.85 -4.16 -25.80
C GLY A 13 6.78 -5.26 -25.74
N ASN A 14 5.75 -5.11 -26.58
CA ASN A 14 4.64 -6.04 -26.83
C ASN A 14 3.67 -6.36 -25.67
N ASP A 15 3.62 -5.60 -24.58
CA ASP A 15 2.50 -5.74 -23.61
C ASP A 15 1.19 -5.18 -24.22
N PRO A 16 0.14 -5.99 -24.41
CA PRO A 16 -1.13 -5.54 -24.99
C PRO A 16 -1.79 -4.38 -24.22
N ILE A 17 -1.58 -4.30 -22.90
CA ILE A 17 -2.12 -3.21 -22.08
C ILE A 17 -1.43 -1.89 -22.42
N ILE A 18 -0.10 -1.94 -22.59
CA ILE A 18 0.68 -0.75 -22.95
C ILE A 18 0.30 -0.30 -24.36
N LEU A 19 0.22 -1.24 -25.31
CA LEU A 19 -0.19 -0.94 -26.69
C LEU A 19 -1.59 -0.31 -26.74
N HIS A 20 -2.58 -0.88 -26.03
CA HIS A 20 -3.93 -0.30 -25.91
C HIS A 20 -3.92 1.10 -25.31
N GLY A 21 -3.11 1.31 -24.26
CA GLY A 21 -2.97 2.63 -23.63
C GLY A 21 -2.37 3.67 -24.58
N LEU A 22 -1.38 3.28 -25.39
CA LEU A 22 -0.70 4.16 -26.34
C LEU A 22 -1.52 4.45 -27.60
N SER A 23 -2.42 3.54 -28.00
CA SER A 23 -3.38 3.78 -29.09
C SER A 23 -4.58 4.62 -28.66
N SER A 24 -4.81 4.78 -27.36
CA SER A 24 -5.91 5.57 -26.80
C SER A 24 -5.56 7.06 -26.73
N ARG A 25 -6.56 7.93 -26.87
CA ARG A 25 -6.39 9.39 -26.70
C ARG A 25 -5.94 9.70 -25.27
N ILE A 26 -4.82 10.42 -25.13
CA ILE A 26 -4.31 10.88 -23.83
C ILE A 26 -5.09 12.14 -23.42
N LYS A 27 -5.74 12.12 -22.26
CA LYS A 27 -6.40 13.30 -21.68
C LYS A 27 -5.40 14.24 -21.02
N TYR A 28 -4.54 13.68 -20.19
CA TYR A 28 -3.47 14.42 -19.52
C TYR A 28 -2.37 13.47 -19.04
N VAL A 29 -1.22 14.05 -18.72
CA VAL A 29 -0.07 13.35 -18.15
C VAL A 29 0.18 13.89 -16.75
N ARG A 30 0.37 13.01 -15.77
CA ARG A 30 0.77 13.40 -14.41
C ARG A 30 2.09 12.78 -14.01
N LEU A 31 2.90 13.53 -13.28
CA LEU A 31 4.13 13.02 -12.68
C LEU A 31 3.82 12.37 -11.34
N VAL A 32 4.12 11.07 -11.24
CA VAL A 32 3.95 10.29 -10.02
C VAL A 32 5.31 9.96 -9.44
N ARG A 33 5.56 10.44 -8.22
CA ARG A 33 6.75 10.07 -7.45
C ARG A 33 6.48 8.79 -6.67
N ARG A 34 7.39 7.81 -6.75
CA ARG A 34 7.36 6.59 -5.92
C ARG A 34 8.73 6.30 -5.33
N CYS A 35 8.78 5.84 -4.09
CA CYS A 35 10.00 5.33 -3.48
C CYS A 35 10.00 3.81 -3.58
N LEU A 36 10.90 3.25 -4.40
CA LEU A 36 11.06 1.81 -4.60
C LEU A 36 12.48 1.41 -4.22
N ASN A 37 12.63 0.45 -3.32
CA ASN A 37 13.94 -0.03 -2.86
C ASN A 37 14.88 1.11 -2.45
N ASN A 38 14.35 2.04 -1.65
CA ASN A 38 15.03 3.24 -1.15
C ASN A 38 15.49 4.23 -2.24
N LYS A 39 15.04 4.05 -3.49
CA LYS A 39 15.30 4.98 -4.59
C LYS A 39 14.01 5.70 -4.96
N THR A 40 14.07 7.03 -5.02
CA THR A 40 12.99 7.83 -5.58
C THR A 40 12.99 7.65 -7.09
N ARG A 41 11.84 7.29 -7.63
CA ARG A 41 11.59 7.16 -9.07
C ARG A 41 10.40 8.01 -9.45
N TYR A 42 10.51 8.70 -10.58
CA TYR A 42 9.43 9.48 -11.16
C TYR A 42 8.87 8.73 -12.37
N TYR A 43 7.55 8.74 -12.49
CA TYR A 43 6.83 8.10 -13.58
C TYR A 43 5.95 9.17 -14.25
N ALA A 44 6.05 9.30 -15.56
CA ALA A 44 5.03 9.97 -16.35
C ALA A 44 3.86 8.99 -16.50
N GLN A 45 2.75 9.26 -15.81
CA GLN A 45 1.54 8.46 -15.93
C GLN A 45 0.61 9.11 -16.94
N LEU A 46 0.40 8.41 -18.06
CA LEU A 46 -0.60 8.78 -19.06
C LEU A 46 -1.99 8.41 -18.54
N VAL A 47 -2.92 9.36 -18.60
CA VAL A 47 -4.33 9.12 -18.33
C VAL A 47 -5.07 9.16 -19.64
N CYS A 48 -5.55 7.99 -20.07
CA CYS A 48 -6.19 7.81 -21.37
C CYS A 48 -7.71 7.88 -21.27
N GLU A 49 -8.36 8.31 -22.35
CA GLU A 49 -9.80 8.24 -22.54
C GLU A 49 -10.26 6.82 -22.93
N GLY A 50 -11.52 6.51 -22.63
CA GLY A 50 -12.18 5.28 -23.09
C GLY A 50 -12.23 4.18 -22.04
N LYS A 51 -12.45 2.94 -22.51
CA LYS A 51 -12.55 1.76 -21.65
C LYS A 51 -11.16 1.13 -21.45
N PRO A 52 -10.86 0.64 -20.23
CA PRO A 52 -9.60 -0.05 -19.98
C PRO A 52 -9.53 -1.37 -20.75
N PHE A 53 -8.33 -1.79 -21.11
CA PHE A 53 -8.10 -3.11 -21.69
C PHE A 53 -8.45 -4.21 -20.69
N ILE A 54 -9.41 -5.07 -21.04
CA ILE A 54 -9.78 -6.25 -20.25
C ILE A 54 -8.95 -7.42 -20.74
N LYS A 55 -8.15 -8.01 -19.85
CA LYS A 55 -7.34 -9.19 -20.19
C LYS A 55 -8.26 -10.38 -20.50
N PRO A 56 -7.95 -11.23 -21.49
CA PRO A 56 -8.77 -12.40 -21.82
C PRO A 56 -9.05 -13.33 -20.62
N LYS A 57 -8.12 -13.46 -19.69
CA LYS A 57 -8.27 -14.28 -18.46
C LYS A 57 -9.20 -13.68 -17.39
N ASN A 58 -9.58 -12.40 -17.55
CA ASN A 58 -10.41 -11.62 -16.62
C ASN A 58 -11.78 -11.35 -17.23
N GLN A 59 -12.38 -12.36 -17.88
CA GLN A 59 -13.76 -12.28 -18.33
C GLN A 59 -14.69 -12.02 -17.15
N ILE A 60 -15.72 -11.23 -17.41
CA ILE A 60 -16.75 -10.84 -16.45
C ILE A 60 -17.95 -11.75 -16.72
N GLY A 61 -18.47 -12.40 -15.68
CA GLY A 61 -19.71 -13.17 -15.75
C GLY A 61 -20.93 -12.25 -15.83
N SER A 62 -22.09 -12.83 -16.06
CA SER A 62 -23.36 -12.11 -16.08
C SER A 62 -24.20 -12.56 -14.90
N GLY A 63 -24.81 -11.63 -14.16
CA GLY A 63 -25.70 -11.96 -13.06
C GLY A 63 -25.45 -11.16 -11.79
N VAL A 64 -26.27 -11.44 -10.78
CA VAL A 64 -26.25 -10.74 -9.51
C VAL A 64 -25.38 -11.49 -8.50
N VAL A 65 -24.43 -10.78 -7.88
CA VAL A 65 -23.59 -11.28 -6.79
C VAL A 65 -23.89 -10.50 -5.53
N GLY A 66 -24.41 -11.18 -4.52
CA GLY A 66 -24.52 -10.68 -3.15
C GLY A 66 -23.19 -10.82 -2.41
N LEU A 67 -22.79 -9.75 -1.73
CA LEU A 67 -21.57 -9.71 -0.92
C LEU A 67 -21.91 -9.22 0.49
N ASP A 68 -21.38 -9.93 1.48
CA ASP A 68 -21.39 -9.55 2.90
C ASP A 68 -19.95 -9.48 3.40
N VAL A 69 -19.57 -8.32 3.94
CA VAL A 69 -18.19 -7.99 4.28
C VAL A 69 -18.02 -7.92 5.80
N GLY A 70 -17.46 -9.00 6.36
CA GLY A 70 -17.01 -9.05 7.73
C GLY A 70 -15.63 -8.40 7.95
N PRO A 71 -15.14 -8.33 9.20
CA PRO A 71 -13.86 -7.70 9.53
C PRO A 71 -12.63 -8.33 8.83
N SER A 72 -12.67 -9.64 8.62
CA SER A 72 -11.55 -10.42 8.05
C SER A 72 -11.98 -11.34 6.92
N THR A 73 -13.27 -11.37 6.59
CA THR A 73 -13.89 -12.31 5.67
C THR A 73 -14.87 -11.62 4.75
N ILE A 74 -15.12 -12.22 3.59
CA ILE A 74 -16.19 -11.86 2.67
C ILE A 74 -17.00 -13.11 2.35
N ALA A 75 -18.31 -13.04 2.57
CA ALA A 75 -19.25 -14.01 2.06
C ALA A 75 -19.71 -13.55 0.67
N VAL A 76 -19.69 -14.47 -0.30
CA VAL A 76 -20.02 -14.24 -1.70
C VAL A 76 -21.11 -15.22 -2.08
N VAL A 77 -22.25 -14.70 -2.54
CA VAL A 77 -23.40 -15.50 -2.97
C VAL A 77 -23.78 -15.08 -4.39
N ALA A 78 -23.88 -16.05 -5.28
CA ALA A 78 -24.37 -15.94 -6.65
C ALA A 78 -25.34 -17.11 -6.91
N GLU A 79 -25.99 -17.11 -8.08
CA GLU A 79 -26.98 -18.12 -8.46
C GLU A 79 -26.50 -19.56 -8.21
N ASP A 80 -25.30 -19.89 -8.70
CA ASP A 80 -24.72 -21.24 -8.60
C ASP A 80 -23.55 -21.34 -7.60
N ALA A 81 -23.35 -20.35 -6.73
CA ALA A 81 -22.18 -20.35 -5.83
C ALA A 81 -22.40 -19.62 -4.52
N ALA A 82 -22.03 -20.25 -3.41
CA ALA A 82 -21.88 -19.63 -2.10
C ALA A 82 -20.47 -19.89 -1.54
N ARG A 83 -19.74 -18.84 -1.14
CA ARG A 83 -18.33 -18.94 -0.69
C ARG A 83 -18.04 -17.99 0.45
N LEU A 84 -17.36 -18.47 1.48
CA LEU A 84 -16.74 -17.63 2.51
C LEU A 84 -15.23 -17.56 2.25
N LYS A 85 -14.68 -16.35 2.11
CA LYS A 85 -13.25 -16.14 1.84
C LYS A 85 -12.63 -15.23 2.89
N LEU A 86 -11.38 -15.51 3.25
CA LEU A 86 -10.56 -14.62 4.08
C LEU A 86 -9.97 -13.49 3.23
N PHE A 87 -9.79 -12.32 3.83
CA PHE A 87 -9.04 -11.24 3.20
C PHE A 87 -7.54 -11.51 3.23
N ALA A 88 -6.91 -11.42 2.06
CA ALA A 88 -5.46 -11.51 1.87
C ALA A 88 -4.78 -12.66 2.68
N PRO A 89 -5.25 -13.91 2.59
CA PRO A 89 -4.75 -15.02 3.42
C PRO A 89 -3.28 -15.36 3.15
N GLU A 90 -2.80 -15.10 1.94
CA GLU A 90 -1.41 -15.29 1.52
C GLU A 90 -0.46 -14.17 2.00
N LEU A 91 -0.94 -13.19 2.76
CA LEU A 91 -0.11 -12.08 3.22
C LEU A 91 0.86 -12.58 4.30
N ASN A 92 2.15 -12.60 3.98
CA ASN A 92 3.18 -13.00 4.93
C ASN A 92 3.17 -12.12 6.20
N PRO A 93 3.24 -12.73 7.40
CA PRO A 93 3.36 -11.98 8.64
C PRO A 93 4.74 -11.33 8.73
N VAL A 94 4.77 -10.00 8.83
CA VAL A 94 6.02 -9.22 8.96
C VAL A 94 6.00 -8.29 10.16
N GLU A 95 5.02 -8.44 11.05
CA GLU A 95 4.81 -7.63 12.25
C GLU A 95 6.05 -7.69 13.15
N LYS A 96 6.64 -8.87 13.31
CA LYS A 96 7.90 -9.04 14.07
C LYS A 96 9.05 -8.24 13.46
N GLN A 97 9.15 -8.20 12.13
CA GLN A 97 10.19 -7.44 11.44
C GLN A 97 9.96 -5.93 11.56
N ILE A 98 8.71 -5.48 11.40
CA ILE A 98 8.31 -4.08 11.59
C ILE A 98 8.62 -3.64 13.03
N CYS A 99 8.24 -4.46 14.02
CA CYS A 99 8.48 -4.18 15.43
C CYS A 99 9.98 -4.03 15.72
N ARG A 100 10.84 -4.92 15.20
CA ARG A 100 12.30 -4.81 15.34
C ARG A 100 12.84 -3.51 14.73
N LEU A 101 12.36 -3.11 13.55
CA LEU A 101 12.75 -1.87 12.90
C LEU A 101 12.28 -0.64 13.70
N GLN A 102 11.05 -0.65 14.21
CA GLN A 102 10.51 0.41 15.07
C GLN A 102 11.32 0.55 16.35
N GLN A 103 11.63 -0.55 17.05
CA GLN A 103 12.45 -0.52 18.24
C GLN A 103 13.85 0.06 17.96
N LYS A 104 14.46 -0.28 16.82
CA LYS A 104 15.74 0.31 16.40
C LYS A 104 15.61 1.81 16.10
N MET A 105 14.52 2.21 15.45
CA MET A 105 14.18 3.62 15.20
C MET A 105 13.91 4.40 16.49
N GLU A 106 13.43 3.77 17.56
CA GLU A 106 13.27 4.45 18.86
C GLU A 106 14.59 4.62 19.60
N ARG A 107 15.49 3.64 19.53
CA ARG A 107 16.76 3.66 20.27
C ARG A 107 17.73 4.71 19.73
N SER A 108 17.84 4.85 18.40
CA SER A 108 18.85 5.74 17.81
C SER A 108 18.64 7.23 18.13
N PRO A 109 17.44 7.83 17.98
CA PRO A 109 17.23 9.24 18.32
C PRO A 109 17.40 9.51 19.81
N ARG A 110 17.03 8.56 20.68
CA ARG A 110 17.23 8.67 22.14
C ARG A 110 18.69 8.71 22.54
N ALA A 111 19.52 7.85 21.93
CA ALA A 111 20.96 7.83 22.20
C ALA A 111 21.66 9.09 21.64
N ASN A 112 21.23 9.57 20.47
CA ASN A 112 21.84 10.71 19.81
C ASN A 112 21.38 12.07 20.34
N ASN A 113 20.23 12.12 21.02
CA ASN A 113 19.58 13.36 21.48
C ASN A 113 18.97 13.17 22.89
N PRO A 114 19.76 12.75 23.89
CA PRO A 114 19.24 12.47 25.24
C PRO A 114 18.54 13.68 25.87
N GLU A 115 18.99 14.90 25.55
CA GLU A 115 18.44 16.16 26.03
C GLU A 115 16.99 16.42 25.57
N ASN A 116 16.57 15.80 24.46
CA ASN A 116 15.23 15.94 23.91
C ASN A 116 14.18 15.06 24.62
N TYR A 117 14.58 14.17 25.53
CA TYR A 117 13.69 13.25 26.22
C TYR A 117 13.58 13.56 27.72
N ASN A 118 12.40 13.30 28.27
CA ASN A 118 12.20 13.21 29.72
C ASN A 118 12.94 11.97 30.26
N PRO A 119 13.30 11.95 31.56
CA PRO A 119 13.87 10.76 32.18
C PRO A 119 12.88 9.59 32.15
N ASP A 120 13.42 8.38 32.15
CA ASP A 120 12.65 7.16 32.34
C ASP A 120 12.06 7.15 33.76
N PHE A 121 10.86 6.58 33.90
CA PHE A 121 10.14 6.55 35.17
C PHE A 121 9.50 5.18 35.42
N VAL A 122 9.08 4.92 36.65
CA VAL A 122 8.31 3.73 37.01
C VAL A 122 6.85 4.17 37.20
N ASP A 123 5.92 3.52 36.52
CA ASP A 123 4.49 3.83 36.68
C ASP A 123 3.94 3.32 38.02
N ALA A 124 2.72 3.73 38.36
CA ALA A 124 2.04 3.31 39.60
C ALA A 124 1.84 1.78 39.72
N LYS A 125 2.07 1.02 38.64
CA LYS A 125 2.01 -0.45 38.61
C LYS A 125 3.39 -1.10 38.67
N GLY A 126 4.44 -0.33 39.02
CA GLY A 126 5.81 -0.82 39.12
C GLY A 126 6.50 -1.08 37.77
N LYS A 127 5.91 -0.67 36.65
CA LYS A 127 6.50 -0.93 35.32
C LYS A 127 7.43 0.21 34.90
N ARG A 128 8.66 -0.14 34.51
CA ARG A 128 9.59 0.82 33.88
C ARG A 128 9.01 1.32 32.55
N LYS A 129 8.93 2.64 32.41
CA LYS A 129 8.48 3.36 31.22
C LYS A 129 9.59 4.25 30.70
N LYS A 130 9.70 4.33 29.38
CA LYS A 130 10.62 5.26 28.74
C LYS A 130 10.06 6.67 28.80
N GLY A 131 10.92 7.65 29.07
CA GLY A 131 10.52 9.05 29.04
C GLY A 131 10.04 9.49 27.66
N THR A 132 9.07 10.39 27.63
CA THR A 132 8.50 10.95 26.41
C THR A 132 9.38 12.06 25.83
N VAL A 133 9.12 12.48 24.58
CA VAL A 133 9.79 13.63 23.97
C VAL A 133 9.34 14.91 24.69
N LYS A 134 10.29 15.77 25.05
CA LYS A 134 10.00 17.09 25.65
C LYS A 134 9.23 17.97 24.66
N LYS A 135 8.27 18.75 25.16
CA LYS A 135 7.47 19.68 24.35
C LYS A 135 8.34 20.80 23.74
N GLY A 136 7.84 21.39 22.65
CA GLY A 136 8.47 22.51 21.93
C GLY A 136 9.39 22.08 20.78
N CYS A 137 9.92 23.06 20.04
CA CYS A 137 10.87 22.80 18.95
C CYS A 137 12.14 22.12 19.47
N LYS A 138 12.64 21.13 18.73
CA LYS A 138 13.86 20.38 19.05
C LYS A 138 14.75 20.28 17.81
N LYS A 139 16.06 20.26 18.04
CA LYS A 139 17.03 19.87 17.02
C LYS A 139 17.24 18.37 17.11
N TRP A 140 17.14 17.67 15.99
CA TRP A 140 17.31 16.23 15.92
C TRP A 140 18.58 15.88 15.16
N ASN A 141 19.48 15.17 15.83
CA ASN A 141 20.64 14.53 15.25
C ASN A 141 20.28 13.09 14.85
N GLU A 142 19.88 12.92 13.59
CA GLU A 142 19.53 11.62 13.02
C GLU A 142 20.77 10.96 12.39
N SER A 143 21.07 9.73 12.82
CA SER A 143 22.19 8.98 12.25
C SER A 143 21.88 8.45 10.84
N LYS A 144 22.92 8.20 10.04
CA LYS A 144 22.78 7.46 8.77
C LYS A 144 22.07 6.10 8.96
N ILE A 145 22.32 5.44 10.09
CA ILE A 145 21.68 4.17 10.48
C ILE A 145 20.18 4.36 10.71
N TYR A 146 19.77 5.45 11.35
CA TYR A 146 18.36 5.79 11.55
C TYR A 146 17.64 5.94 10.20
N HIS A 147 18.19 6.74 9.28
CA HIS A 147 17.61 6.92 7.94
C HIS A 147 17.51 5.62 7.16
N SER A 148 18.54 4.77 7.23
CA SER A 148 18.54 3.44 6.60
C SER A 148 17.44 2.54 7.21
N THR A 149 17.31 2.52 8.53
CA THR A 149 16.29 1.74 9.25
C THR A 149 14.87 2.22 8.91
N ARG A 150 14.65 3.54 8.89
CA ARG A 150 13.37 4.17 8.48
C ARG A 150 13.00 3.79 7.04
N SER A 151 13.98 3.81 6.14
CA SER A 151 13.78 3.44 4.73
C SER A 151 13.47 1.95 4.57
N ALA A 152 14.15 1.08 5.34
CA ALA A 152 13.87 -0.35 5.37
C ALA A 152 12.44 -0.65 5.84
N LYS A 153 11.97 0.01 6.91
CA LYS A 153 10.59 -0.09 7.39
C LYS A 153 9.59 0.33 6.32
N ALA A 154 9.80 1.51 5.71
CA ALA A 154 8.92 2.01 4.66
C ALA A 154 8.87 1.08 3.43
N ASN A 155 10.00 0.49 3.03
CA ASN A 155 10.04 -0.45 1.92
C ASN A 155 9.32 -1.77 2.24
N LEU A 156 9.41 -2.24 3.49
CA LEU A 156 8.68 -3.43 3.96
C LEU A 156 7.17 -3.20 3.94
N GLU A 157 6.70 -2.10 4.52
CA GLU A 157 5.28 -1.70 4.52
C GLU A 157 4.75 -1.51 3.08
N ARG A 158 5.56 -0.93 2.19
CA ARG A 158 5.23 -0.80 0.77
C ARG A 158 5.04 -2.17 0.10
N LYS A 159 5.93 -3.14 0.36
CA LYS A 159 5.82 -4.50 -0.20
C LYS A 159 4.53 -5.17 0.27
N LEU A 160 4.19 -5.05 1.56
CA LEU A 160 2.93 -5.55 2.10
C LEU A 160 1.71 -4.92 1.43
N ALA A 161 1.68 -3.59 1.34
CA ALA A 161 0.56 -2.88 0.72
C ALA A 161 0.38 -3.29 -0.75
N ALA A 162 1.48 -3.44 -1.49
CA ALA A 162 1.44 -3.91 -2.88
C ALA A 162 0.93 -5.36 -2.98
N HIS A 163 1.39 -6.26 -2.11
CA HIS A 163 0.95 -7.65 -2.09
C HIS A 163 -0.53 -7.76 -1.74
N ARG A 164 -0.98 -7.08 -0.68
CA ARG A 164 -2.39 -6.99 -0.28
C ARG A 164 -3.27 -6.49 -1.42
N LYS A 165 -2.86 -5.41 -2.10
CA LYS A 165 -3.58 -4.90 -3.27
C LYS A 165 -3.67 -5.92 -4.41
N SER A 166 -2.62 -6.70 -4.63
CA SER A 166 -2.61 -7.78 -5.62
C SER A 166 -3.60 -8.89 -5.25
N LEU A 167 -3.61 -9.32 -3.99
CA LEU A 167 -4.54 -10.35 -3.48
C LEU A 167 -6.00 -9.88 -3.57
N HIS A 168 -6.27 -8.63 -3.19
CA HIS A 168 -7.62 -8.05 -3.34
C HIS A 168 -8.01 -7.96 -4.81
N GLY A 169 -7.10 -7.56 -5.70
CA GLY A 169 -7.36 -7.56 -7.15
C GLY A 169 -7.66 -8.96 -7.71
N ARG A 170 -7.01 -10.01 -7.19
CA ARG A 170 -7.33 -11.40 -7.55
C ARG A 170 -8.74 -11.77 -7.10
N LEU A 171 -9.07 -11.49 -5.84
CA LEU A 171 -10.39 -11.73 -5.27
C LEU A 171 -11.49 -10.99 -6.06
N VAL A 172 -11.26 -9.73 -6.45
CA VAL A 172 -12.20 -8.96 -7.29
C VAL A 172 -12.43 -9.65 -8.63
N HIS A 173 -11.39 -10.12 -9.32
CA HIS A 173 -11.59 -10.87 -10.58
C HIS A 173 -12.36 -12.18 -10.36
N GLU A 174 -12.15 -12.87 -9.24
CA GLU A 174 -12.90 -14.08 -8.91
C GLU A 174 -14.39 -13.81 -8.66
N ILE A 175 -14.71 -12.66 -8.06
CA ILE A 175 -16.09 -12.20 -7.84
C ILE A 175 -16.72 -11.76 -9.17
N LEU A 176 -16.02 -10.95 -9.97
CA LEU A 176 -16.51 -10.47 -11.27
C LEU A 176 -16.76 -11.60 -12.27
N LYS A 177 -16.12 -12.75 -12.10
CA LYS A 177 -16.42 -13.95 -12.89
C LYS A 177 -17.81 -14.54 -12.60
N LEU A 178 -18.37 -14.28 -11.42
CA LEU A 178 -19.69 -14.77 -11.02
C LEU A 178 -20.83 -13.88 -11.54
N GLY A 179 -20.56 -12.59 -11.77
CA GLY A 179 -21.56 -11.66 -12.23
C GLY A 179 -21.05 -10.23 -12.37
N ASP A 180 -21.80 -9.42 -13.10
CA ASP A 180 -21.53 -8.02 -13.41
C ASP A 180 -22.29 -7.05 -12.49
N THR A 181 -23.30 -7.54 -11.77
CA THR A 181 -24.14 -6.75 -10.86
C THR A 181 -23.83 -7.11 -9.42
N ILE A 182 -23.18 -6.19 -8.69
CA ILE A 182 -22.76 -6.43 -7.30
C ILE A 182 -23.76 -5.77 -6.33
N LYS A 183 -24.33 -6.57 -5.42
CA LYS A 183 -25.17 -6.10 -4.31
C LYS A 183 -24.41 -6.24 -2.99
N LEU A 184 -24.28 -5.13 -2.28
CA LEU A 184 -23.57 -5.01 -1.01
C LEU A 184 -24.48 -4.29 -0.02
N GLU A 185 -24.38 -4.63 1.25
CA GLU A 185 -24.92 -3.79 2.30
C GLU A 185 -24.18 -2.46 2.41
N LYS A 186 -24.90 -1.41 2.80
CA LYS A 186 -24.29 -0.12 3.08
C LYS A 186 -23.64 -0.18 4.45
N LEU A 187 -22.32 -0.28 4.46
CA LEU A 187 -21.53 -0.30 5.70
C LEU A 187 -20.98 1.08 6.01
N ASP A 188 -21.34 1.61 7.18
CA ASP A 188 -20.77 2.83 7.73
C ASP A 188 -19.45 2.52 8.44
N TYR A 189 -18.41 2.27 7.65
CA TYR A 189 -17.06 2.16 8.19
C TYR A 189 -16.55 3.54 8.61
N LYS A 190 -16.29 3.73 9.91
CA LYS A 190 -15.44 4.84 10.37
C LYS A 190 -13.99 4.47 10.11
N ALA A 191 -13.34 5.22 9.22
CA ALA A 191 -11.93 5.09 8.87
C ALA A 191 -11.01 5.67 9.96
#